data_AF-A0AA48LYL7-F1
#
_entry.id   AF-A0AA48LYL7-F1
#
_cell.length_a   1.000
_cell.length_b   1.000
_cell.length_c   1.000
_cell.angle_alpha   90.00
_cell.angle_beta   90.00
_cell.angle_gamma   90.00
#
_symmetry.space_group_name_H-M   'P 1'
#
loop_
_entity.id
_entity.type
_entity.pdbx_description
1 polymer ?
#
loop_
_entity_poly.entity_id
_entity_poly.type
_entity_poly.pdbx_seq_one_letter_code
_entity_poly.pdbx_strand_id
1 'polypeptide(L)' 'MSGPRTDDFRVERKDSQWVVTFTPTGARFYFGDDGMETRSSDSDVPPEDLPMDYDPLEVERMAALIAYAARGHAH' A
#
# COMPACT_ATOMS: atom_id res chain seq x y z
N MET A 1 11.10 -15.60 -10.84
CA MET A 1 10.33 -14.37 -11.09
C MET A 1 8.95 -14.58 -10.51
N SER A 2 8.81 -14.37 -9.21
CA SER A 2 7.52 -14.42 -8.52
C SER A 2 7.15 -12.96 -8.30
N GLY A 3 6.28 -12.42 -9.16
CA GLY A 3 5.77 -11.05 -8.97
C GLY A 3 5.10 -10.89 -7.60
N PRO A 4 4.92 -9.66 -7.11
CA PRO A 4 4.35 -9.39 -5.80
C PRO A 4 3.03 -10.16 -5.68
N ARG A 5 2.99 -11.13 -4.76
CA ARG A 5 1.79 -11.94 -4.56
C ARG A 5 0.74 -11.00 -3.99
N THR A 6 -0.45 -11.00 -4.58
CA THR A 6 -1.63 -10.27 -4.08
C THR A 6 -2.02 -10.61 -2.63
N ASP A 7 -1.38 -11.62 -2.01
CA ASP A 7 -1.50 -11.97 -0.59
C ASP A 7 -0.66 -11.10 0.37
N ASP A 8 0.22 -10.25 -0.15
CA ASP A 8 1.23 -9.52 0.63
C ASP A 8 0.79 -8.10 1.04
N PHE A 9 -0.51 -7.80 1.06
CA PHE A 9 -1.00 -6.52 1.54
C PHE A 9 -2.28 -6.64 2.37
N ARG A 10 -2.44 -5.71 3.31
CA ARG A 10 -3.64 -5.51 4.11
C ARG A 10 -4.21 -4.13 3.83
N VAL A 11 -5.53 -4.05 3.70
CA VAL A 11 -6.26 -2.78 3.62
C VAL A 11 -7.15 -2.63 4.85
N GLU A 12 -7.06 -1.50 5.53
CA GLU A 12 -7.88 -1.18 6.69
C GLU A 12 -8.51 0.20 6.48
N ARG A 13 -9.75 0.39 6.93
CA ARG A 13 -10.35 1.73 7.03
C ARG A 13 -10.17 2.24 8.46
N LYS A 14 -9.48 3.37 8.61
CA LYS A 14 -9.32 4.08 9.90
C LYS A 14 -9.89 5.47 9.74
N ASP A 15 -10.95 5.76 10.50
CA ASP A 15 -11.72 7.01 10.39
C ASP A 15 -12.14 7.30 8.94
N SER A 16 -11.71 8.45 8.39
CA SER A 16 -11.95 8.87 7.00
C SER A 16 -10.79 8.56 6.04
N GLN A 17 -9.96 7.57 6.38
CA GLN A 17 -8.78 7.18 5.61
C GLN A 17 -8.74 5.68 5.33
N TRP A 18 -8.21 5.34 4.15
CA TRP A 18 -7.84 4.00 3.74
C TRP A 18 -6.34 3.80 3.98
N VAL A 19 -5.99 2.74 4.70
CA VAL A 19 -4.61 2.39 5.03
C VAL A 19 -4.25 1.11 4.29
N VAL A 20 -3.29 1.20 3.36
CA VAL A 20 -2.73 0.06 2.65
C VAL A 20 -1.38 -0.27 3.28
N THR A 21 -1.25 -1.49 3.79
CA THR A 21 -0.03 -1.99 4.44
C THR A 21 0.54 -3.13 3.61
N PHE A 22 1.78 -3.02 3.13
CA PHE A 22 2.48 -4.12 2.47
C PHE A 22 3.20 -4.96 3.52
N THR A 23 2.83 -6.24 3.65
CA THR A 23 3.32 -7.13 4.72
C THR A 23 4.80 -7.52 4.62
N PRO A 24 5.45 -7.61 3.44
CA PRO A 24 6.88 -7.91 3.36
C PRO A 24 7.76 -6.75 3.84
N THR A 25 7.30 -5.52 3.70
CA THR A 25 8.09 -4.29 3.96
C THR A 25 7.59 -3.51 5.18
N GLY A 26 6.37 -3.77 5.64
CA GLY A 26 5.68 -2.94 6.63
C GLY A 26 5.28 -1.56 6.11
N ALA A 27 5.51 -1.26 4.83
CA ALA A 27 5.23 0.03 4.23
C ALA A 27 3.73 0.34 4.29
N ARG A 28 3.40 1.53 4.78
CA ARG A 28 2.01 1.98 4.98
C ARG A 28 1.73 3.23 4.17
N PHE A 29 0.68 3.17 3.37
CA PHE A 29 0.17 4.27 2.56
C PHE A 29 -1.23 4.65 3.03
N TYR A 30 -1.48 5.94 3.20
CA TYR A 30 -2.71 6.47 3.76
C TYR A 30 -3.41 7.34 2.72
N PHE A 31 -4.61 6.95 2.33
CA PHE A 31 -5.42 7.66 1.34
C PHE A 31 -6.66 8.25 1.99
N GLY A 32 -6.99 9.50 1.66
CA GLY A 32 -8.25 10.12 2.07
C GLY A 32 -9.44 9.53 1.31
N ASP A 33 -10.67 9.90 1.71
CA ASP A 33 -11.89 9.52 0.98
C ASP A 33 -11.93 10.11 -0.45
N ASP A 34 -11.19 11.20 -0.68
CA ASP A 34 -10.96 11.81 -2.00
C ASP A 34 -10.05 10.96 -2.91
N GLY A 35 -9.37 9.96 -2.34
CA GLY A 35 -8.42 9.09 -3.04
C GLY A 35 -7.03 9.69 -3.17
N MET A 36 -6.77 10.85 -2.56
CA MET A 36 -5.43 11.43 -2.53
C MET A 36 -4.60 10.77 -1.45
N GLU A 37 -3.33 10.48 -1.74
CA GLU A 37 -2.38 10.09 -0.71
C GLU A 37 -2.21 11.26 0.26
N THR A 38 -2.50 11.01 1.52
CA THR A 38 -2.40 11.98 2.61
C THR A 38 -1.10 11.83 3.37
N ARG A 39 -0.55 10.62 3.39
CA ARG A 39 0.69 10.29 4.10
C ARG A 39 1.21 8.94 3.61
N SER A 40 2.52 8.79 3.61
CA SER A 40 3.23 7.51 3.59
C SER A 40 4.08 7.38 4.86
N SER A 41 4.19 6.16 5.38
CA SER A 41 5.18 5.81 6.41
C SER A 41 6.45 5.37 5.71
N ASP A 42 7.61 5.75 6.25
CA ASP A 42 8.85 5.06 5.95
C ASP A 42 8.69 3.57 6.23
N SER A 43 9.22 2.76 5.32
CA SER A 43 9.28 1.31 5.44
C SER A 43 10.04 0.94 6.73
N ASP A 44 9.49 0.03 7.53
CA ASP A 44 10.17 -0.46 8.75
C ASP A 44 11.34 -1.39 8.39
N VAL A 45 11.43 -1.81 7.12
CA VAL A 45 12.54 -2.60 6.56
C VAL A 45 13.55 -1.66 5.90
N PRO A 46 14.85 -1.72 6.28
CA PRO A 46 15.89 -0.91 5.66
C PRO A 46 16.05 -1.27 4.18
N PRO A 47 16.46 -0.32 3.31
CA PRO A 47 16.47 -0.51 1.86
C PRO A 47 17.27 -1.73 1.36
N GLU A 48 18.27 -2.16 2.13
CA GLU A 48 19.14 -3.31 1.89
C GLU A 48 18.47 -4.67 2.13
N ASP A 49 17.43 -4.71 2.96
CA ASP A 49 16.63 -5.91 3.27
C ASP A 49 15.31 -5.93 2.48
N LEU A 50 15.02 -4.89 1.70
CA LEU A 50 13.91 -4.92 0.77
C LEU A 50 14.18 -5.98 -0.30
N PRO A 51 13.19 -6.81 -0.66
CA PRO A 51 13.35 -7.71 -1.78
C PRO A 51 13.71 -6.86 -3.01
N MET A 52 14.84 -7.16 -3.67
CA MET A 52 15.40 -6.36 -4.79
C MET A 52 14.44 -6.16 -5.97
N ASP A 53 13.31 -6.87 -5.98
CA ASP A 53 12.29 -6.84 -7.01
C ASP A 53 11.21 -5.76 -6.78
N TYR A 54 11.26 -5.00 -5.67
CA TYR A 54 10.28 -3.94 -5.38
C TYR A 54 10.76 -2.57 -5.88
N ASP A 55 10.14 -2.07 -6.95
CA ASP A 55 10.25 -0.67 -7.35
C ASP A 55 9.34 0.21 -6.46
N PRO A 56 9.87 1.20 -5.72
CA PRO A 56 9.07 2.09 -4.88
C PRO A 56 7.91 2.77 -5.61
N LEU A 57 8.10 3.14 -6.88
CA LEU A 57 7.05 3.78 -7.69
C LEU A 57 5.95 2.78 -8.06
N GLU A 58 6.30 1.51 -8.26
CA GLU A 58 5.33 0.45 -8.50
C GLU A 58 4.49 0.16 -7.25
N VAL A 59 5.12 0.15 -6.07
CA VAL A 59 4.43 -0.01 -4.77
C VAL A 59 3.41 1.11 -4.55
N GLU A 60 3.80 2.36 -4.78
CA GLU A 60 2.91 3.53 -4.64
C GLU A 60 1.71 3.43 -5.60
N ARG A 61 1.97 3.07 -6.87
CA ARG A 61 0.90 2.87 -7.87
C ARG A 61 -0.03 1.74 -7.49
N MET A 62 0.50 0.62 -7.01
CA MET A 62 -0.31 -0.50 -6.53
C MET A 62 -1.17 -0.09 -5.33
N ALA A 63 -0.60 0.67 -4.38
CA ALA A 63 -1.32 1.15 -3.21
C ALA A 63 -2.54 2.01 -3.61
N ALA A 64 -2.35 2.94 -4.55
CA ALA A 64 -3.43 3.79 -5.05
C ALA A 64 -4.53 2.98 -5.75
N LEU A 65 -4.16 1.99 -6.58
CA LEU A 65 -5.12 1.10 -7.24
C LEU A 65 -5.94 0.28 -6.24
N ILE A 66 -5.29 -0.25 -5.21
CA ILE A 66 -5.92 -1.03 -4.15
C ILE A 66 -6.91 -0.16 -3.36
N ALA A 67 -6.51 1.05 -2.96
CA ALA A 67 -7.37 1.98 -2.24
C ALA A 67 -8.60 2.39 -3.07
N TYR A 68 -8.42 2.66 -4.37
CA TYR A 68 -9.52 2.97 -5.27
C TYR A 68 -10.50 1.79 -5.41
N ALA A 69 -10.01 0.57 -5.58
CA ALA A 69 -10.83 -0.64 -5.68
C ALA A 69 -11.61 -0.91 -4.39
N ALA A 70 -10.95 -0.76 -3.22
CA ALA A 70 -11.58 -0.94 -1.92
C ALA A 70 -12.73 0.06 -1.68
N ARG A 71 -12.58 1.31 -2.14
CA ARG A 71 -13.64 2.32 -2.11
C ARG A 71 -14.84 1.95 -2.98
N GLY A 72 -14.60 1.42 -4.20
CA GLY A 72 -15.66 1.04 -5.13
C GLY A 72 -16.52 -0.14 -4.66
N HIS A 73 -15.98 -1.01 -3.80
CA HIS A 73 -16.68 -2.17 -3.23
C HIS A 73 -17.42 -1.87 -1.90
N ALA A 74 -17.37 -0.64 -1.39
CA ALA A 74 -18.04 -0.22 -0.15
C ALA A 74 -19.51 0.21 -0.34
N HIS A 75 -20.12 -0.15 -1.47
CA HIS A 75 -21.52 0.16 -1.82
C HIS A 75 -22.45 -1.04 -1.65
#